data_AF-A0A437UF85-F1
#
_entry.id   AF-A0A437UF85-F1
#
_cell.length_a   1.000
_cell.length_b   1.000
_cell.length_c   1.000
_cell.angle_alpha   90.00
_cell.angle_beta   90.00
_cell.angle_gamma   90.00
#
_symmetry.space_group_name_H-M   'P 1'
#
loop_
_entity.id
_entity.type
_entity.pdbx_description
1 polymer ?
#
loop_
_entity_poly.entity_id
_entity_poly.type
_entity_poly.pdbx_seq_one_letter_code
_entity_poly.pdbx_strand_id
1 'polypeptide(L)' 'MRNRRGHIPPEDYQPPFCFECDGEILKSGNLMVCEECGKVYTHEEYQKLTDEEAEKYIDFMKKKSPELFG' A
#
# COMPACT_ATOMS: atom_id res chain seq x y z
N MET A 1 35.98 -0.50 -6.69
CA MET A 1 35.22 0.67 -6.18
C MET A 1 33.72 0.44 -6.42
N ARG A 2 32.92 0.62 -5.35
CA ARG A 2 31.44 0.73 -5.31
C ARG A 2 30.61 -0.51 -5.68
N ASN A 3 30.54 -1.47 -4.75
CA ASN A 3 29.45 -2.44 -4.67
C ASN A 3 28.22 -1.71 -4.11
N ARG A 4 27.45 -1.04 -4.99
CA ARG A 4 26.12 -0.55 -4.62
C ARG A 4 25.25 -1.78 -4.42
N ARG A 5 24.98 -2.12 -3.16
CA ARG A 5 23.94 -3.08 -2.77
C ARG A 5 22.63 -2.51 -3.30
N GLY A 6 22.26 -2.87 -4.52
CA GLY A 6 20.89 -2.73 -5.00
C GLY A 6 20.07 -3.64 -4.12
N HIS A 7 19.54 -3.10 -3.02
CA HIS A 7 18.37 -3.68 -2.39
C HIS A 7 17.29 -3.60 -3.46
N ILE A 8 17.17 -4.67 -4.24
CA ILE A 8 15.93 -4.98 -4.92
C ILE A 8 14.95 -5.07 -3.74
N PRO A 9 14.00 -4.12 -3.59
CA PRO A 9 12.97 -4.29 -2.59
C PRO A 9 12.30 -5.65 -2.87
N PRO A 10 11.88 -6.39 -1.85
CA PRO A 10 11.18 -7.66 -2.06
C PRO A 10 10.10 -7.45 -3.14
N GLU A 11 9.89 -8.44 -4.01
CA GLU A 11 8.95 -8.34 -5.14
C GLU A 11 7.51 -7.98 -4.70
N ASP A 12 7.22 -8.07 -3.41
CA ASP A 12 6.01 -7.62 -2.72
C ASP A 12 6.01 -6.15 -2.26
N TYR A 13 7.01 -5.33 -2.61
CA TYR A 13 6.98 -3.91 -2.28
C TYR A 13 6.02 -3.18 -3.21
N GLN A 14 4.74 -3.19 -2.84
CA GLN A 14 3.74 -2.31 -3.43
C GLN A 14 3.98 -0.91 -2.89
N PRO A 15 4.32 0.08 -3.75
CA PRO A 15 4.44 1.46 -3.31
C PRO A 15 3.10 1.91 -2.71
N PRO A 16 3.11 2.75 -1.66
CA PRO A 16 1.89 3.27 -1.08
C PRO A 16 1.19 4.18 -2.10
N PHE A 17 -0.13 4.03 -2.23
CA PHE A 17 -0.98 4.82 -3.10
C PHE A 17 -2.01 5.58 -2.25
N CYS A 18 -2.48 6.69 -2.76
CA CYS A 18 -3.49 7.49 -2.08
C CYS A 18 -4.85 6.78 -2.15
N PHE A 19 -5.46 6.49 -0.99
CA PHE A 19 -6.80 5.91 -0.93
C PHE A 19 -7.89 6.77 -1.58
N GLU A 20 -7.65 8.06 -1.81
CA GLU A 20 -8.65 8.97 -2.38
C GLU A 20 -8.50 9.20 -3.89
N CYS A 21 -7.26 9.27 -4.38
CA CYS A 21 -7.01 9.60 -5.79
C CYS A 21 -6.17 8.55 -6.52
N ASP A 22 -5.80 7.46 -5.85
CA ASP A 22 -4.88 6.41 -6.33
C ASP A 22 -3.50 6.94 -6.76
N GLY A 23 -3.21 8.20 -6.43
CA GLY A 23 -1.95 8.86 -6.76
C GLY A 23 -0.79 8.34 -5.92
N GLU A 24 0.43 8.56 -6.38
CA GLU A 24 1.63 8.13 -5.67
C GLU A 24 1.78 8.86 -4.33
N ILE A 25 2.04 8.09 -3.28
CA ILE A 25 2.35 8.63 -1.96
C ILE A 25 3.86 8.60 -1.73
N LEU A 26 4.41 9.76 -1.41
CA LEU A 26 5.78 9.90 -0.94
C LEU A 26 5.86 9.65 0.55
N LYS A 27 6.73 8.73 0.94
CA LYS A 27 7.07 8.51 2.35
C LYS A 27 8.12 9.52 2.80
N SER A 28 7.71 10.46 3.65
CA SER A 28 8.58 11.45 4.29
C SER A 28 8.68 11.15 5.79
N GLY A 29 9.64 10.30 6.17
CA GLY A 29 9.80 9.83 7.55
C GLY A 29 8.63 8.96 8.02
N ASN A 30 7.88 9.44 9.01
CA ASN A 30 6.68 8.78 9.57
C ASN A 30 5.37 9.27 8.92
N LEU A 31 5.48 10.17 7.94
CA LEU A 31 4.34 10.73 7.22
C LEU A 31 4.35 10.24 5.78
N MET A 32 3.15 10.10 5.24
CA MET A 32 2.85 9.62 3.91
C MET A 32 2.05 10.71 3.21
N VAL A 33 2.67 11.38 2.26
CA VAL A 33 2.09 12.55 1.60
C VAL A 33 1.80 12.22 0.15
N CYS A 34 0.55 12.38 -0.24
CA CYS A 34 0.10 12.32 -1.62
C CYS A 34 0.51 13.60 -2.35
N GLU A 35 1.30 13.50 -3.42
CA GLU A 35 1.69 14.69 -4.20
C GLU A 35 0.54 15.23 -5.05
N GLU A 36 -0.35 14.38 -5.54
CA GLU A 36 -1.45 14.81 -6.41
C GLU A 36 -2.55 15.57 -5.67
N CYS A 37 -2.89 15.09 -4.47
CA CYS A 37 -4.01 15.56 -3.69
C CYS A 37 -3.59 16.35 -2.44
N GLY A 38 -2.30 16.34 -2.10
CA GLY A 38 -1.75 17.01 -0.91
C GLY A 38 -2.15 16.37 0.41
N LYS A 39 -2.72 15.16 0.37
CA LYS A 39 -3.24 14.47 1.55
C LYS A 39 -2.10 13.86 2.36
N VAL A 40 -2.14 14.04 3.67
CA VAL A 40 -1.09 13.57 4.57
C VAL A 40 -1.68 12.52 5.49
N TYR A 41 -1.07 11.35 5.48
CA TYR A 41 -1.38 10.22 6.33
C TYR A 41 -0.22 9.99 7.29
N THR A 42 -0.52 9.58 8.52
CA THR A 42 0.51 9.04 9.40
C THR A 42 0.74 7.56 9.05
N HIS A 43 1.91 7.03 9.38
CA HIS A 43 2.20 5.61 9.13
C HIS A 43 1.15 4.68 9.79
N GLU A 44 0.71 5.01 11.02
CA GLU A 44 -0.32 4.25 11.73
C GLU A 44 -1.69 4.33 11.04
N GLU A 45 -2.08 5.52 10.59
CA GLU A 45 -3.36 5.73 9.90
C GLU A 45 -3.37 5.02 8.55
N TYR A 46 -2.28 5.12 7.80
CA TYR A 46 -2.12 4.44 6.52
C TYR A 46 -2.12 2.90 6.70
N GLN A 47 -1.45 2.38 7.72
CA GLN A 47 -1.49 0.95 8.04
C GLN A 47 -2.91 0.48 8.37
N LYS A 48 -3.67 1.25 9.18
CA LYS A 48 -5.07 0.91 9.48
C LYS A 48 -5.95 0.87 8.23
N LEU A 49 -5.82 1.87 7.36
CA LEU A 49 -6.56 1.91 6.08
C LEU A 49 -6.18 0.74 5.18
N THR A 50 -4.90 0.37 5.13
CA THR A 50 -4.42 -0.79 4.36
C THR A 50 -4.98 -2.09 4.90
N ASP A 51 -4.97 -2.26 6.23
CA ASP A 51 -5.51 -3.45 6.90
C ASP A 51 -7.02 -3.60 6.63
N GLU A 52 -7.78 -2.50 6.78
CA GLU A 52 -9.22 -2.49 6.52
C GLU A 52 -9.55 -2.79 5.04
N GLU A 53 -8.80 -2.22 4.09
CA GLU A 53 -8.97 -2.51 2.66
C GLU A 53 -8.56 -3.95 2.31
N ALA A 54 -7.51 -4.48 2.93
CA ALA A 54 -7.10 -5.87 2.74
C ALA A 54 -8.19 -6.84 3.23
N GLU A 55 -8.79 -6.59 4.39
CA GLU A 55 -9.92 -7.39 4.90
C GLU A 55 -11.12 -7.35 3.95
N LYS A 56 -11.50 -6.16 3.46
CA LYS A 56 -12.57 -6.02 2.45
C LYS A 56 -12.24 -6.74 1.15
N TYR A 57 -10.99 -6.67 0.69
CA TYR A 57 -10.56 -7.35 -0.52
C TYR A 57 -10.61 -8.88 -0.35
N ILE A 58 -10.20 -9.39 0.81
CA ILE A 58 -10.30 -10.82 1.15
C ILE A 58 -11.78 -11.27 1.17
N ASP A 59 -12.68 -10.50 1.79
CA ASP A 59 -14.12 -10.80 1.80
C ASP A 59 -14.70 -10.80 0.38
N PHE A 60 -14.36 -9.79 -0.42
CA PHE A 60 -14.78 -9.70 -1.81
C PHE A 60 -14.28 -10.89 -2.65
N MET A 61 -13.01 -11.28 -2.48
CA MET A 61 -12.43 -12.43 -3.18
C MET A 61 -13.08 -13.75 -2.77
N LYS A 62 -13.36 -13.96 -1.47
CA LYS A 62 -14.13 -15.12 -0.98
C LYS A 62 -15.51 -15.20 -1.62
N LYS A 63 -16.16 -14.06 -1.82
CA LYS A 63 -17.50 -13.97 -2.40
C LYS A 63 -17.53 -14.16 -3.91
N LYS A 64 -16.48 -13.70 -4.60
CA LYS A 64 -16.39 -13.68 -6.08
C LYS A 64 -15.87 -14.99 -6.67
N SER A 65 -15.03 -15.72 -5.94
CA SER A 65 -14.47 -16.99 -6.39
C SER A 65 -14.55 -18.06 -5.30
N PRO A 66 -15.75 -18.64 -5.06
CA PRO A 66 -15.88 -19.78 -4.15
C PRO A 66 -15.08 -21.01 -4.62
N GLU A 67 -14.78 -21.10 -5.92
CA GLU A 67 -14.06 -22.22 -6.55
C GLU A 67 -12.55 -22.26 -6.21
N LEU A 68 -11.97 -21.19 -5.68
CA LEU A 68 -10.56 -21.14 -5.25
C LEU A 68 -10.34 -21.61 -3.80
N PHE A 69 -11.43 -21.75 -3.03
CA PHE A 69 -11.43 -22.20 -1.63
C PHE A 69 -12.21 -23.51 -1.43
N GLY A 70 -12.62 -24.16 -2.52
CA GLY A 70 -13.30 -25.46 -2.54
C GLY A 70 -12.33 -26.64 -2.58
#